data_AF-A0A819U9E9-F1
#
_entry.id   AF-A0A819U9E9-F1
#
_cell.length_a   1.000
_cell.length_b   1.000
_cell.length_c   1.000
_cell.angle_alpha   90.00
_cell.angle_beta   90.00
_cell.angle_gamma   90.00
#
_symmetry.space_group_name_H-M   'P 1'
#
loop_
_entity.id
_entity.type
_entity.pdbx_description
1 polymer ?
#
loop_
_entity_poly.entity_id
_entity_poly.type
_entity_poly.pdbx_seq_one_letter_code
_entity_poly.pdbx_strand_id
1 'polypeptide(L)'
;MTACYLSKDKQIELAQIAQSLATSGKGILAVDEPADVIESRFSPVNIENNEETRRYYRQLLFRTKKYSQYISGIILCHETFHHKTDDDNTPFPRLLKDNGIITGITVDKGLEEQCREYKKLGAQFAKWRAVIKISHHAPSQLTINENASTLARYASICQQCSLVPIVESEVLQDGDHDLEECQCITEKVLATVHKALNDHYVYLEGTLLKPSMVTPGGHNEQYPTIYLNAINRIALVLSAWEGDKANDEQALRELIRLAKQNSLASLGKYEAAMLTIMFRHNSSSSMKYILVTGGVISGIGKGIISSSIGTILRSHGFRVTSIKIDPYINIDAGTFSPYEHGEVFVLDDGGEVDLDLGNYERFLDVTLHRDNNITTGKIYQYVIDKERRGDYLGKTVQVVPHITDAIQEWVERVARISVDEDQAEPDICIIELGGTIGDIESMSFVEAFRQFQFRVKKENFCLVHVSLVPQPNSTNEHKTKPTQHSVKELRGYGLTPDLIICRSATLMPLLAREKVSMFCQVDKEHVICIPDVKTLFRVPLLMEENGVFNFLSTRLHLMPKSNYDRSLMIKWRDLAER
;
A
#
# COMPACT_ATOMS: atom_id res chain seq x y z
N MET A 1 -29.21 -16.18 11.68
CA MET A 1 -28.55 -17.33 12.35
C MET A 1 -28.67 -18.54 11.43
N THR A 2 -27.76 -18.68 10.49
CA THR A 2 -27.66 -19.84 9.59
C THR A 2 -27.00 -20.98 10.36
N ALA A 3 -27.70 -22.11 10.51
CA ALA A 3 -27.24 -23.24 11.33
C ALA A 3 -26.10 -23.99 10.60
N CYS A 4 -24.87 -23.86 11.09
CA CYS A 4 -23.75 -24.69 10.64
C CYS A 4 -24.03 -26.16 11.02
N TYR A 5 -23.86 -27.10 10.07
CA TYR A 5 -24.11 -28.54 10.29
C TYR A 5 -23.02 -29.22 11.15
N LEU A 6 -21.94 -28.51 11.48
CA LEU A 6 -20.85 -29.00 12.32
C LEU A 6 -21.07 -28.60 13.78
N SER A 7 -20.76 -29.52 14.70
CA SER A 7 -20.67 -29.17 16.13
C SER A 7 -19.55 -28.16 16.37
N LYS A 8 -19.65 -27.38 17.45
CA LYS A 8 -18.59 -26.43 17.84
C LYS A 8 -17.22 -27.10 18.00
N ASP A 9 -17.19 -28.30 18.57
CA ASP A 9 -15.93 -29.04 18.75
C ASP A 9 -15.27 -29.38 17.40
N LYS A 10 -16.06 -29.79 16.40
CA LYS A 10 -15.55 -30.04 15.04
C LYS A 10 -15.07 -28.76 14.37
N GLN A 11 -15.76 -27.64 14.55
CA GLN A 11 -15.31 -26.35 14.01
C GLN A 11 -13.96 -25.94 14.60
N ILE A 12 -13.77 -26.12 15.92
CA ILE A 12 -12.50 -25.85 16.60
C ILE A 12 -11.39 -26.77 16.09
N GLU A 13 -11.65 -28.08 15.97
CA GLU A 13 -10.69 -29.06 15.45
C GLU A 13 -10.23 -28.68 14.04
N LEU A 14 -11.17 -28.42 13.12
CA LEU A 14 -10.87 -28.09 11.73
C LEU A 14 -10.10 -26.76 11.62
N ALA A 15 -10.49 -25.73 12.36
CA ALA A 15 -9.80 -24.44 12.35
C ALA A 15 -8.35 -24.56 12.86
N GLN A 16 -8.12 -25.35 13.92
CA GLN A 16 -6.77 -25.58 14.44
C GLN A 16 -5.88 -26.32 13.44
N ILE A 17 -6.42 -27.31 12.73
CA ILE A 17 -5.67 -28.04 11.68
C ILE A 17 -5.37 -27.08 10.52
N ALA A 18 -6.34 -26.30 10.05
CA ALA A 18 -6.16 -25.34 8.96
C ALA A 18 -5.11 -24.26 9.31
N GLN A 19 -5.17 -23.72 10.54
CA GLN A 19 -4.19 -22.75 11.03
C GLN A 19 -2.79 -23.35 11.13
N SER A 20 -2.68 -24.61 11.58
CA SER A 20 -1.40 -25.32 11.66
C SER A 20 -0.82 -25.59 10.27
N LEU A 21 -1.66 -25.94 9.28
CA LEU A 21 -1.26 -26.07 7.88
C LEU A 21 -0.77 -24.73 7.31
N ALA A 22 -1.42 -23.62 7.65
CA ALA A 22 -1.08 -22.27 7.20
C ALA A 22 -0.01 -21.56 8.05
N THR A 23 0.81 -22.31 8.80
CA THR A 23 1.88 -21.73 9.63
C THR A 23 2.84 -20.89 8.79
N SER A 24 3.06 -19.64 9.22
CA SER A 24 3.96 -18.71 8.51
C SER A 24 5.38 -19.30 8.35
N GLY A 25 5.94 -19.13 7.15
CA GLY A 25 7.26 -19.68 6.80
C GLY A 25 7.27 -21.16 6.44
N LYS A 26 6.11 -21.84 6.48
CA LYS A 26 5.98 -23.24 6.06
C LYS A 26 5.09 -23.41 4.84
N GLY A 27 5.42 -24.38 3.99
CA GLY A 27 4.64 -24.79 2.83
C GLY A 27 3.93 -26.14 3.00
N ILE A 28 3.03 -26.44 2.06
CA ILE A 28 2.39 -27.75 1.92
C ILE A 28 3.02 -28.43 0.72
N LEU A 29 3.61 -29.61 0.91
CA LEU A 29 4.29 -30.35 -0.15
C LEU A 29 3.34 -31.40 -0.75
N ALA A 30 3.15 -31.32 -2.07
CA ALA A 30 2.41 -32.29 -2.85
C ALA A 30 3.31 -33.49 -3.20
N VAL A 31 2.96 -34.65 -2.68
CA VAL A 31 3.64 -35.95 -2.87
C VAL A 31 2.60 -36.99 -3.35
N ASP A 32 1.60 -36.50 -4.07
CA ASP A 32 0.45 -37.24 -4.57
C ASP A 32 0.56 -37.60 -6.05
N GLU A 33 1.76 -37.51 -6.62
CA GLU A 33 2.02 -37.86 -8.01
C GLU A 33 1.74 -39.36 -8.24
N PRO A 34 0.86 -39.70 -9.22
CA PRO A 34 0.61 -41.09 -9.58
C PRO A 34 1.82 -41.72 -10.30
N ALA A 35 1.80 -43.05 -10.43
CA ALA A 35 2.92 -43.83 -10.96
C ALA A 35 3.31 -43.43 -12.39
N ASP A 36 2.37 -43.01 -13.23
CA ASP A 36 2.63 -42.52 -14.59
C ASP A 36 3.32 -41.15 -14.61
N VAL A 37 2.99 -40.26 -13.67
CA VAL A 37 3.60 -38.93 -13.58
C VAL A 37 5.03 -39.01 -13.05
N ILE A 38 5.30 -39.87 -12.05
CA ILE A 38 6.64 -39.99 -11.46
C ILE A 38 7.66 -40.60 -12.43
N GLU A 39 7.22 -41.36 -13.43
CA GLU A 39 8.06 -41.89 -14.52
C GLU A 39 8.91 -40.78 -15.14
N SER A 40 8.29 -39.63 -15.43
CA SER A 40 8.97 -38.47 -16.04
C SER A 40 10.16 -37.94 -15.22
N ARG A 41 10.20 -38.20 -13.90
CA ARG A 41 11.32 -37.86 -13.01
C ARG A 41 12.39 -38.94 -12.98
N PHE A 42 11.99 -40.21 -13.10
CA PHE A 42 12.88 -41.37 -12.96
C PHE A 42 13.59 -41.74 -14.27
N SER A 43 12.91 -41.66 -15.41
CA SER A 43 13.50 -42.05 -16.70
C SER A 43 14.77 -41.24 -17.06
N PRO A 44 14.85 -39.90 -16.85
CA PRO A 44 16.06 -39.13 -17.17
C PRO A 44 17.32 -39.54 -16.38
N VAL A 45 17.13 -40.21 -15.25
CA VAL A 45 18.22 -40.69 -14.36
C VAL A 45 18.31 -42.22 -14.33
N ASN A 46 17.65 -42.92 -15.27
CA ASN A 46 17.65 -44.38 -15.42
C ASN A 46 17.24 -45.13 -14.14
N ILE A 47 16.28 -44.58 -13.40
CA ILE A 47 15.69 -45.25 -12.24
C ILE A 47 14.46 -46.03 -12.70
N GLU A 48 14.35 -47.30 -12.31
CA GLU A 48 13.17 -48.11 -12.63
C GLU A 48 11.95 -47.67 -11.78
N ASN A 49 10.83 -47.43 -12.44
CA ASN A 49 9.58 -47.02 -11.79
C ASN A 49 8.74 -48.21 -11.34
N ASN A 50 9.17 -48.83 -10.25
CA ASN A 50 8.41 -49.84 -9.52
C ASN A 50 7.99 -49.30 -8.14
N GLU A 51 7.10 -50.02 -7.46
CA GLU A 51 6.57 -49.60 -6.15
C GLU A 51 7.67 -49.42 -5.09
N GLU A 52 8.66 -50.30 -5.07
CA GLU A 52 9.76 -50.25 -4.10
C GLU A 52 10.61 -48.98 -4.28
N THR A 53 10.93 -48.63 -5.52
CA THR A 53 11.69 -47.42 -5.83
C THR A 53 10.91 -46.15 -5.49
N ARG A 54 9.60 -46.12 -5.79
CA ARG A 54 8.73 -45.01 -5.40
C ARG A 54 8.67 -44.84 -3.89
N ARG A 55 8.46 -45.94 -3.15
CA ARG A 55 8.50 -45.99 -1.68
C ARG A 55 9.82 -45.44 -1.14
N TYR A 56 10.95 -45.92 -1.64
CA TYR A 56 12.28 -45.48 -1.21
C TYR A 56 12.50 -43.98 -1.46
N TYR A 57 12.10 -43.48 -2.63
CA TYR A 57 12.16 -42.06 -2.95
C TYR A 57 11.33 -41.20 -1.98
N ARG A 58 10.11 -41.63 -1.65
CA ARG A 58 9.27 -40.91 -0.66
C ARG A 58 9.85 -40.98 0.75
N GLN A 59 10.37 -42.14 1.16
CA GLN A 59 11.04 -42.30 2.46
C GLN A 59 12.27 -41.38 2.58
N LEU A 60 13.07 -41.24 1.51
CA LEU A 60 14.21 -40.32 1.46
C LEU A 60 13.76 -38.87 1.71
N LEU A 61 12.67 -38.43 1.07
CA LEU A 61 12.09 -37.11 1.30
C LEU A 61 11.68 -36.92 2.77
N PHE A 62 10.98 -37.90 3.36
CA PHE A 62 10.46 -37.80 4.73
C PHE A 62 11.54 -37.94 5.82
N ARG A 63 12.71 -38.52 5.48
CA ARG A 63 13.87 -38.60 6.38
C ARG A 63 14.88 -37.47 6.18
N THR A 64 14.64 -36.56 5.24
CA THR A 64 15.50 -35.39 5.03
C THR A 64 15.57 -34.58 6.31
N LYS A 65 16.76 -34.27 6.81
CA LYS A 65 16.88 -33.53 8.09
C LYS A 65 16.33 -32.11 7.95
N LYS A 66 15.66 -31.63 9.01
CA LYS A 66 15.14 -30.25 9.14
C LYS A 66 14.03 -29.84 8.16
N TYR A 67 13.50 -30.71 7.30
CA TYR A 67 12.41 -30.34 6.38
C TYR A 67 11.15 -29.85 7.12
N SER A 68 10.89 -30.35 8.33
CA SER A 68 9.77 -29.92 9.18
C SER A 68 9.86 -28.47 9.66
N GLN A 69 11.00 -27.80 9.47
CA GLN A 69 11.13 -26.35 9.67
C GLN A 69 10.41 -25.55 8.58
N TYR A 70 10.27 -26.13 7.38
CA TYR A 70 9.75 -25.47 6.19
C TYR A 70 8.45 -26.08 5.67
N ILE A 71 8.05 -27.25 6.15
CA ILE A 71 6.84 -27.95 5.69
C ILE A 71 5.91 -28.18 6.88
N SER A 72 4.63 -27.82 6.73
CA SER A 72 3.58 -28.02 7.73
C SER A 72 2.70 -29.22 7.39
N GLY A 73 2.50 -29.50 6.11
CA GLY A 73 1.66 -30.59 5.62
C GLY A 73 2.20 -31.28 4.37
N ILE A 74 1.90 -32.57 4.24
CA ILE A 74 2.28 -33.39 3.08
C ILE A 74 1.04 -34.10 2.53
N ILE A 75 0.83 -34.00 1.22
CA ILE A 75 -0.29 -34.64 0.50
C ILE A 75 0.21 -35.92 -0.12
N LEU A 76 -0.39 -37.05 0.22
CA LEU A 76 -0.05 -38.36 -0.33
C LEU A 76 -1.11 -38.82 -1.34
N CYS A 77 -0.73 -39.73 -2.24
CA CYS A 77 -1.68 -40.54 -3.01
C CYS A 77 -2.02 -41.83 -2.24
N HIS A 78 -3.03 -42.57 -2.70
CA HIS A 78 -3.47 -43.82 -2.07
C HIS A 78 -2.31 -44.82 -1.84
N GLU A 79 -1.51 -45.11 -2.88
CA GLU A 79 -0.38 -46.03 -2.80
C GLU A 79 0.62 -45.63 -1.71
N THR A 80 1.09 -44.37 -1.74
CA THR A 80 2.07 -43.86 -0.78
C THR A 80 1.50 -43.78 0.65
N PHE A 81 0.19 -43.58 0.80
CA PHE A 81 -0.45 -43.53 2.11
C PHE A 81 -0.34 -44.88 2.86
N HIS A 82 -0.37 -45.99 2.12
CA HIS A 82 -0.27 -47.34 2.68
C HIS A 82 1.18 -47.87 2.79
N HIS A 83 2.16 -47.12 2.30
CA HIS A 83 3.57 -47.49 2.38
C HIS A 83 4.13 -47.43 3.80
N LYS A 84 5.17 -48.24 3.99
CA LYS A 84 5.95 -48.34 5.23
C LYS A 84 7.42 -48.12 4.93
N THR A 85 8.13 -47.62 5.93
CA THR A 85 9.60 -47.56 5.89
C THR A 85 10.20 -48.97 5.82
N ASP A 86 11.35 -49.10 5.18
CA ASP A 86 12.08 -50.38 5.07
C ASP A 86 12.84 -50.75 6.34
N ASP A 87 13.29 -49.74 7.09
CA ASP A 87 14.16 -49.94 8.24
C ASP A 87 13.41 -50.38 9.50
N ASP A 88 12.20 -49.88 9.74
CA ASP A 88 11.42 -50.18 10.95
C ASP A 88 9.93 -50.46 10.71
N ASN A 89 9.50 -50.61 9.45
CA ASN A 89 8.10 -50.86 9.07
C ASN A 89 7.10 -49.81 9.59
N THR A 90 7.55 -48.59 9.88
CA THR A 90 6.71 -47.48 10.29
C THR A 90 5.84 -47.02 9.12
N PRO A 91 4.50 -46.98 9.27
CA PRO A 91 3.63 -46.39 8.26
C PRO A 91 3.98 -44.92 8.00
N PHE A 92 3.99 -44.50 6.73
CA PHE A 92 4.34 -43.10 6.40
C PHE A 92 3.49 -42.04 7.13
N PRO A 93 2.16 -42.19 7.30
CA PRO A 93 1.39 -41.23 8.11
C PRO A 93 1.92 -41.09 9.55
N ARG A 94 2.40 -42.18 10.14
CA ARG A 94 3.03 -42.16 11.47
C ARG A 94 4.39 -41.48 11.44
N LEU A 95 5.24 -41.81 10.48
CA LEU A 95 6.54 -41.15 10.29
C LEU A 95 6.39 -39.62 10.13
N LEU A 96 5.39 -39.18 9.37
CA LEU A 96 5.10 -37.75 9.17
C LEU A 96 4.64 -37.10 10.48
N LYS A 97 3.71 -37.75 11.19
CA LYS A 97 3.23 -37.28 12.50
C LYS A 97 4.36 -37.14 13.52
N ASP A 98 5.26 -38.11 13.58
CA ASP A 98 6.41 -38.10 14.50
C ASP A 98 7.40 -36.97 14.18
N ASN A 99 7.41 -36.49 12.93
CA ASN A 99 8.17 -35.31 12.49
C ASN A 99 7.40 -33.97 12.65
N GLY A 100 6.20 -33.98 13.23
CA GLY A 100 5.35 -32.81 13.37
C GLY A 100 4.72 -32.33 12.06
N ILE A 101 4.58 -33.22 11.08
CA ILE A 101 3.95 -32.93 9.79
C ILE A 101 2.51 -33.43 9.78
N ILE A 102 1.61 -32.59 9.27
CA ILE A 102 0.20 -32.94 9.09
C ILE A 102 0.08 -33.78 7.81
N THR A 103 -0.51 -34.97 7.90
CA THR A 103 -0.71 -35.84 6.74
C THR A 103 -2.03 -35.53 6.04
N GLY A 104 -2.00 -35.41 4.72
CA GLY A 104 -3.17 -35.27 3.87
C GLY A 104 -3.17 -36.28 2.72
N ILE A 105 -4.32 -36.33 2.03
CA ILE A 105 -4.60 -37.32 0.99
C ILE A 105 -5.31 -36.66 -0.19
N THR A 106 -4.95 -37.06 -1.41
CA THR A 106 -5.74 -36.75 -2.60
C THR A 106 -6.86 -37.77 -2.74
N VAL A 107 -8.09 -37.28 -2.88
CA VAL A 107 -9.30 -38.11 -3.01
C VAL A 107 -9.95 -37.87 -4.36
N ASP A 108 -10.49 -38.93 -4.97
CA ASP A 108 -10.92 -38.94 -6.37
C ASP A 108 -12.24 -39.70 -6.62
N LYS A 109 -12.57 -40.77 -5.88
CA LYS A 109 -13.82 -41.56 -6.07
C LYS A 109 -14.37 -42.11 -4.75
N GLY A 110 -15.69 -42.13 -4.55
CA GLY A 110 -16.27 -42.74 -3.33
C GLY A 110 -16.00 -41.92 -2.07
N LEU A 111 -16.19 -40.60 -2.19
CA LEU A 111 -15.62 -39.59 -1.32
C LEU A 111 -15.91 -39.77 0.18
N GLU A 112 -17.14 -40.11 0.58
CA GLU A 112 -17.48 -40.17 2.00
C GLU A 112 -16.82 -41.36 2.73
N GLU A 113 -16.90 -42.56 2.14
CA GLU A 113 -16.30 -43.76 2.73
C GLU A 113 -14.77 -43.64 2.79
N GLN A 114 -14.16 -43.16 1.70
CA GLN A 114 -12.73 -42.89 1.65
C GLN A 114 -12.29 -41.86 2.69
N CYS A 115 -12.99 -40.72 2.80
CA CYS A 115 -12.64 -39.69 3.80
C CYS A 115 -12.69 -40.25 5.23
N ARG A 116 -13.70 -41.07 5.56
CA ARG A 116 -13.79 -41.74 6.87
C ARG A 116 -12.66 -42.72 7.10
N GLU A 117 -12.29 -43.49 6.07
CA GLU A 117 -11.18 -44.44 6.15
C GLU A 117 -9.84 -43.72 6.38
N TYR A 118 -9.51 -42.73 5.55
CA TYR A 118 -8.24 -42.01 5.69
C TYR A 118 -8.15 -41.22 6.99
N LYS A 119 -9.25 -40.65 7.49
CA LYS A 119 -9.27 -40.04 8.82
C LYS A 119 -8.90 -41.05 9.91
N LYS A 120 -9.44 -42.28 9.86
CA LYS A 120 -9.07 -43.35 10.80
C LYS A 120 -7.60 -43.74 10.69
N LEU A 121 -7.05 -43.70 9.47
CA LEU A 121 -5.64 -44.01 9.21
C LEU A 121 -4.69 -42.83 9.49
N GLY A 122 -5.20 -41.67 9.92
CA GLY A 122 -4.40 -40.55 10.42
C GLY A 122 -4.30 -39.33 9.50
N ALA A 123 -5.03 -39.29 8.38
CA ALA A 123 -5.16 -38.08 7.58
C ALA A 123 -5.90 -37.00 8.37
N GLN A 124 -5.49 -35.74 8.20
CA GLN A 124 -6.12 -34.59 8.84
C GLN A 124 -6.67 -33.57 7.83
N PHE A 125 -6.25 -33.67 6.58
CA PHE A 125 -6.78 -32.88 5.49
C PHE A 125 -6.87 -33.70 4.20
N ALA A 126 -7.66 -33.23 3.25
CA ALA A 126 -7.77 -33.83 1.94
C ALA A 126 -7.60 -32.74 0.87
N LYS A 127 -7.28 -33.15 -0.36
CA LYS A 127 -7.22 -32.27 -1.53
C LYS A 127 -8.07 -32.82 -2.65
N TRP A 128 -8.83 -31.95 -3.30
CA TRP A 128 -9.46 -32.22 -4.59
C TRP A 128 -9.20 -31.07 -5.55
N ARG A 129 -8.77 -31.43 -6.77
CA ARG A 129 -8.51 -30.51 -7.86
C ARG A 129 -9.57 -30.66 -8.94
N ALA A 130 -10.28 -29.58 -9.24
CA ALA A 130 -11.24 -29.52 -10.33
C ALA A 130 -10.75 -28.53 -11.38
N VAL A 131 -10.67 -28.99 -12.62
CA VAL A 131 -9.94 -28.32 -13.69
C VAL A 131 -10.92 -27.62 -14.65
N ILE A 132 -10.54 -26.43 -15.10
CA ILE A 132 -11.28 -25.58 -16.04
C ILE A 132 -10.33 -25.21 -17.18
N LYS A 133 -10.76 -25.47 -18.41
CA LYS A 133 -9.99 -25.13 -19.61
C LYS A 133 -10.63 -23.94 -20.30
N ILE A 134 -9.79 -22.99 -20.73
CA ILE A 134 -10.21 -21.87 -21.57
C ILE A 134 -10.04 -22.27 -23.04
N SER A 135 -11.06 -21.98 -23.84
CA SER A 135 -11.02 -22.07 -25.29
C SER A 135 -12.01 -21.06 -25.88
N HIS A 136 -12.02 -20.90 -27.20
CA HIS A 136 -12.88 -19.96 -27.92
C HIS A 136 -14.37 -19.91 -27.48
N HIS A 137 -14.91 -21.01 -26.93
CA HIS A 137 -16.29 -21.10 -26.44
C HIS A 137 -16.42 -21.71 -25.03
N ALA A 138 -15.32 -21.79 -24.27
CA ALA A 138 -15.29 -22.40 -22.94
C ALA A 138 -14.40 -21.60 -21.97
N PRO A 139 -14.69 -21.59 -20.66
CA PRO A 139 -15.78 -22.33 -20.02
C PRO A 139 -17.13 -21.62 -20.13
N SER A 140 -18.20 -22.40 -20.32
CA SER A 140 -19.56 -21.89 -20.13
C SER A 140 -19.81 -21.61 -18.65
N GLN A 141 -20.74 -20.70 -18.32
CA GLN A 141 -21.12 -20.46 -16.93
C GLN A 141 -21.65 -21.73 -16.25
N LEU A 142 -22.34 -22.60 -16.99
CA LEU A 142 -22.79 -23.90 -16.49
C LEU A 142 -21.62 -24.79 -16.07
N THR A 143 -20.56 -24.85 -16.88
CA THR A 143 -19.34 -25.59 -16.55
C THR A 143 -18.69 -25.07 -15.25
N ILE A 144 -18.62 -23.75 -15.09
CA ILE A 144 -18.09 -23.12 -13.87
C ILE A 144 -18.96 -23.49 -12.66
N ASN A 145 -20.29 -23.42 -12.79
CA ASN A 145 -21.22 -23.73 -11.70
C ASN A 145 -21.15 -25.19 -11.26
N GLU A 146 -21.10 -26.14 -12.20
CA GLU A 146 -21.01 -27.58 -11.90
C GLU A 146 -19.68 -27.93 -11.22
N ASN A 147 -18.59 -27.32 -11.68
CA ASN A 147 -17.27 -27.49 -11.10
C ASN A 147 -17.23 -26.95 -9.65
N ALA A 148 -17.73 -25.74 -9.43
CA ALA A 148 -17.84 -25.10 -8.12
C ALA A 148 -18.72 -25.91 -7.14
N SER A 149 -19.89 -26.35 -7.60
CA SER A 149 -20.81 -27.20 -6.80
C SER A 149 -20.17 -28.53 -6.40
N THR A 150 -19.40 -29.14 -7.31
CA THR A 150 -18.66 -30.38 -7.02
C THR A 150 -17.61 -30.16 -5.94
N LEU A 151 -16.82 -29.09 -6.04
CA LEU A 151 -15.84 -28.70 -5.02
C LEU A 151 -16.49 -28.38 -3.67
N ALA A 152 -17.65 -27.73 -3.66
CA ALA A 152 -18.37 -27.38 -2.44
C ALA A 152 -18.96 -28.60 -1.72
N ARG A 153 -19.57 -29.52 -2.47
CA ARG A 153 -19.99 -30.83 -1.96
C ARG A 153 -18.80 -31.63 -1.42
N TYR A 154 -17.68 -31.60 -2.14
CA TYR A 154 -16.44 -32.23 -1.68
C TYR A 154 -16.00 -31.68 -0.32
N ALA A 155 -15.93 -30.35 -0.19
CA ALA A 155 -15.50 -29.69 1.04
C ALA A 155 -16.43 -30.04 2.21
N SER A 156 -17.75 -30.04 1.98
CA SER A 156 -18.73 -30.42 3.01
C SER A 156 -18.53 -31.85 3.51
N ILE A 157 -18.32 -32.81 2.61
CA ILE A 157 -18.09 -34.22 2.97
C ILE A 157 -16.79 -34.39 3.78
N CYS A 158 -15.70 -33.70 3.38
CA CYS A 158 -14.46 -33.70 4.15
C CYS A 158 -14.67 -33.20 5.59
N GLN A 159 -15.38 -32.09 5.76
CA GLN A 159 -15.65 -31.52 7.08
C GLN A 159 -16.52 -32.42 7.95
N GLN A 160 -17.53 -33.09 7.37
CA GLN A 160 -18.32 -34.09 8.08
C GLN A 160 -17.44 -35.24 8.60
N CYS A 161 -16.44 -35.63 7.81
CA CYS A 161 -15.42 -36.62 8.17
C CYS A 161 -14.27 -36.08 9.04
N SER A 162 -14.34 -34.82 9.48
CA SER A 162 -13.31 -34.14 10.29
C SER A 162 -11.96 -34.03 9.59
N LEU A 163 -11.98 -33.79 8.28
CA LEU A 163 -10.83 -33.46 7.45
C LEU A 163 -10.95 -32.01 6.98
N VAL A 164 -9.85 -31.25 7.04
CA VAL A 164 -9.76 -29.93 6.39
C VAL A 164 -9.72 -30.12 4.87
N PRO A 165 -10.65 -29.57 4.08
CA PRO A 165 -10.57 -29.63 2.63
C PRO A 165 -9.61 -28.57 2.08
N ILE A 166 -8.74 -28.99 1.15
CA ILE A 166 -8.05 -28.10 0.21
C ILE A 166 -8.87 -28.09 -1.07
N VAL A 167 -9.53 -26.96 -1.30
CA VAL A 167 -10.39 -26.73 -2.48
C VAL A 167 -9.54 -26.10 -3.58
N GLU A 168 -9.27 -26.85 -4.65
CA GLU A 168 -8.42 -26.41 -5.75
C GLU A 168 -9.24 -26.29 -7.05
N SER A 169 -9.62 -25.06 -7.39
CA SER A 169 -10.23 -24.72 -8.69
C SER A 169 -9.14 -24.26 -9.65
N GLU A 170 -8.72 -25.15 -10.55
CA GLU A 170 -7.58 -24.93 -11.44
C GLU A 170 -8.04 -24.49 -12.83
N VAL A 171 -7.82 -23.23 -13.19
CA VAL A 171 -7.83 -22.77 -14.58
C VAL A 171 -6.50 -23.18 -15.24
N LEU A 172 -6.56 -23.99 -16.29
CA LEU A 172 -5.38 -24.49 -17.01
C LEU A 172 -4.70 -23.40 -17.81
N GLN A 173 -3.37 -23.51 -17.89
CA GLN A 173 -2.52 -22.69 -18.74
C GLN A 173 -2.55 -23.16 -20.21
N ASP A 174 -3.24 -24.26 -20.51
CA ASP A 174 -3.35 -24.79 -21.86
C ASP A 174 -4.40 -23.98 -22.64
N GLY A 175 -3.98 -23.33 -23.73
CA GLY A 175 -4.88 -22.60 -24.63
C GLY A 175 -4.18 -21.49 -25.40
N ASP A 176 -4.96 -20.74 -26.17
CA ASP A 176 -4.58 -19.56 -26.96
C ASP A 176 -5.01 -18.23 -26.32
N HIS A 177 -5.52 -18.29 -25.09
CA HIS A 177 -6.00 -17.14 -24.34
C HIS A 177 -4.87 -16.21 -23.88
N ASP A 178 -5.18 -14.93 -23.76
CA ASP A 178 -4.27 -13.95 -23.18
C ASP A 178 -4.42 -13.86 -21.65
N LEU A 179 -3.64 -12.94 -21.06
CA LEU A 179 -3.64 -12.74 -19.61
C LEU A 179 -4.97 -12.19 -19.09
N GLU A 180 -5.60 -11.28 -19.84
CA GLU A 180 -6.84 -10.60 -19.43
C GLU A 180 -8.00 -11.58 -19.44
N GLU A 181 -8.07 -12.44 -20.46
CA GLU A 181 -9.04 -13.52 -20.56
C GLU A 181 -8.86 -14.54 -19.42
N CYS A 182 -7.62 -14.96 -19.15
CA CYS A 182 -7.32 -15.85 -18.02
C CYS A 182 -7.71 -15.22 -16.67
N GLN A 183 -7.45 -13.93 -16.49
CA GLN A 183 -7.84 -13.19 -15.29
C GLN A 183 -9.35 -13.18 -15.13
N CYS A 184 -10.09 -12.77 -16.16
CA CYS A 184 -11.54 -12.69 -16.16
C CYS A 184 -12.20 -14.04 -15.84
N ILE A 185 -11.72 -15.13 -16.45
CA ILE A 185 -12.22 -16.47 -16.15
C ILE A 185 -11.86 -16.91 -14.74
N THR A 186 -10.62 -16.68 -14.29
CA THR A 186 -10.20 -17.03 -12.92
C THR A 186 -11.03 -16.30 -11.87
N GLU A 187 -11.33 -15.02 -12.07
CA GLU A 187 -12.21 -14.23 -11.18
C GLU A 187 -13.62 -14.83 -11.10
N LYS A 188 -14.22 -15.17 -12.24
CA LYS A 188 -15.55 -15.82 -12.29
C LYS A 188 -15.54 -17.17 -11.59
N VAL A 189 -14.51 -17.98 -11.81
CA VAL A 189 -14.36 -19.29 -11.18
C VAL A 189 -14.27 -19.16 -9.66
N LEU A 190 -13.39 -18.29 -9.16
CA LEU A 190 -13.19 -18.12 -7.73
C LEU A 190 -14.44 -17.58 -7.03
N ALA A 191 -15.11 -16.58 -7.62
CA ALA A 191 -16.36 -16.05 -7.07
C ALA A 191 -17.45 -17.14 -7.01
N THR A 192 -17.58 -17.93 -8.06
CA THR A 192 -18.57 -19.03 -8.11
C THR A 192 -18.24 -20.12 -7.10
N VAL A 193 -16.96 -20.47 -6.92
CA VAL A 193 -16.51 -21.46 -5.92
C VAL A 193 -16.82 -20.98 -4.51
N HIS A 194 -16.52 -19.73 -4.15
CA HIS A 194 -16.84 -19.21 -2.81
C HIS A 194 -18.34 -19.19 -2.54
N LYS A 195 -19.12 -18.73 -3.53
CA LYS A 195 -20.57 -18.77 -3.43
C LYS A 195 -21.06 -20.20 -3.20
N ALA A 196 -20.56 -21.17 -3.97
CA ALA A 196 -20.93 -22.58 -3.80
C ALA A 196 -20.52 -23.11 -2.42
N LEU A 197 -19.32 -22.80 -1.92
CA LEU A 197 -18.90 -23.19 -0.57
C LEU A 197 -19.87 -22.66 0.49
N ASN A 198 -20.28 -21.40 0.37
CA ASN A 198 -21.25 -20.77 1.26
C ASN A 198 -22.66 -21.40 1.13
N ASP A 199 -23.14 -21.63 -0.09
CA ASP A 199 -24.44 -22.26 -0.36
C ASP A 199 -24.51 -23.70 0.19
N HIS A 200 -23.37 -24.38 0.27
CA HIS A 200 -23.21 -25.70 0.88
C HIS A 200 -22.86 -25.64 2.38
N TYR A 201 -22.92 -24.45 3.00
CA TYR A 201 -22.65 -24.20 4.42
C TYR A 201 -21.27 -24.66 4.90
N VAL A 202 -20.28 -24.68 4.00
CA VAL A 202 -18.90 -25.08 4.32
C VAL A 202 -18.32 -24.10 5.33
N TYR A 203 -17.71 -24.62 6.40
CA TYR A 203 -17.04 -23.80 7.41
C TYR A 203 -15.70 -23.30 6.86
N LEU A 204 -15.63 -22.02 6.51
CA LEU A 204 -14.50 -21.49 5.73
C LEU A 204 -13.20 -21.44 6.53
N GLU A 205 -13.27 -21.16 7.84
CA GLU A 205 -12.11 -21.11 8.73
C GLU A 205 -11.45 -22.49 8.92
N GLY A 206 -12.19 -23.56 8.63
CA GLY A 206 -11.69 -24.94 8.58
C GLY A 206 -11.40 -25.44 7.17
N THR A 207 -11.15 -24.55 6.20
CA THR A 207 -10.92 -24.85 4.77
C THR A 207 -9.70 -24.10 4.27
N LEU A 208 -8.97 -24.68 3.31
CA LEU A 208 -7.92 -23.98 2.56
C LEU A 208 -8.32 -23.89 1.10
N LEU A 209 -8.16 -22.70 0.51
CA LEU A 209 -8.37 -22.49 -0.92
C LEU A 209 -7.03 -22.46 -1.65
N LYS A 210 -6.92 -23.22 -2.73
CA LYS A 210 -5.76 -23.18 -3.63
C LYS A 210 -6.19 -22.65 -5.01
N PRO A 211 -6.04 -21.33 -5.26
CA PRO A 211 -6.39 -20.74 -6.56
C PRO A 211 -5.31 -21.03 -7.62
N SER A 212 -5.73 -21.20 -8.88
CA SER A 212 -4.83 -21.27 -10.05
C SER A 212 -3.98 -20.03 -10.23
N MET A 213 -2.77 -20.13 -10.78
CA MET A 213 -2.02 -18.96 -11.32
C MET A 213 -2.73 -18.38 -12.56
N VAL A 214 -2.63 -17.06 -12.79
CA VAL A 214 -3.20 -16.39 -13.96
C VAL A 214 -2.01 -16.17 -14.88
N THR A 215 -1.97 -16.97 -15.92
CA THR A 215 -0.90 -16.96 -16.91
C THR A 215 -1.55 -16.97 -18.27
N PRO A 216 -0.93 -16.37 -19.29
CA PRO A 216 -1.41 -16.58 -20.65
C PRO A 216 -1.32 -18.06 -21.02
N GLY A 217 -2.07 -18.43 -22.07
CA GLY A 217 -1.99 -19.74 -22.67
C GLY A 217 -0.58 -20.06 -23.16
N GLY A 218 -0.18 -21.34 -23.17
CA GLY A 218 1.17 -21.82 -23.51
C GLY A 218 1.77 -21.39 -24.87
N HIS A 219 1.05 -20.63 -25.69
CA HIS A 219 1.52 -20.03 -26.95
C HIS A 219 1.87 -18.52 -26.84
N ASN A 220 1.69 -17.88 -25.69
CA ASN A 220 1.92 -16.43 -25.49
C ASN A 220 3.06 -16.18 -24.47
N GLU A 221 4.15 -15.53 -24.91
CA GLU A 221 5.37 -15.26 -24.11
C GLU A 221 5.25 -14.08 -23.10
N GLN A 222 4.06 -13.80 -22.57
CA GLN A 222 3.88 -12.69 -21.62
C GLN A 222 3.68 -13.19 -20.19
N TYR A 223 4.77 -13.32 -19.43
CA TYR A 223 4.70 -13.65 -18.01
C TYR A 223 4.59 -12.39 -17.14
N PRO A 224 3.47 -12.14 -16.45
CA PRO A 224 3.45 -11.19 -15.34
C PRO A 224 3.99 -11.84 -14.06
N THR A 225 4.49 -11.01 -13.15
CA THR A 225 5.02 -11.45 -11.86
C THR A 225 3.91 -12.04 -10.97
N ILE A 226 4.24 -13.14 -10.29
CA ILE A 226 3.39 -13.96 -9.38
C ILE A 226 2.55 -13.13 -8.38
N TYR A 227 3.01 -11.92 -8.05
CA TYR A 227 2.48 -11.05 -6.99
C TYR A 227 1.21 -10.27 -7.36
N LEU A 228 1.06 -9.81 -8.61
CA LEU A 228 -0.13 -9.04 -9.04
C LEU A 228 -1.40 -9.93 -9.01
N ASN A 229 -1.21 -11.19 -9.37
CA ASN A 229 -2.23 -12.22 -9.37
C ASN A 229 -2.74 -12.56 -7.97
N ALA A 230 -1.86 -12.60 -6.97
CA ALA A 230 -2.27 -12.90 -5.59
C ALA A 230 -3.15 -11.79 -4.99
N ILE A 231 -2.81 -10.52 -5.24
CA ILE A 231 -3.49 -9.36 -4.66
C ILE A 231 -4.91 -9.19 -5.26
N ASN A 232 -5.05 -9.28 -6.59
CA ASN A 232 -6.35 -9.10 -7.24
C ASN A 232 -7.36 -10.19 -6.86
N ARG A 233 -6.92 -11.44 -6.70
CA ARG A 233 -7.79 -12.55 -6.30
C ARG A 233 -8.35 -12.38 -4.91
N ILE A 234 -7.52 -11.94 -3.97
CA ILE A 234 -7.92 -11.85 -2.56
C ILE A 234 -8.89 -10.70 -2.37
N ALA A 235 -8.68 -9.57 -3.07
CA ALA A 235 -9.66 -8.47 -3.10
C ALA A 235 -11.02 -8.92 -3.65
N LEU A 236 -11.03 -9.77 -4.69
CA LEU A 236 -12.27 -10.30 -5.26
C LEU A 236 -12.95 -11.32 -4.34
N VAL A 237 -12.19 -12.19 -3.68
CA VAL A 237 -12.68 -13.15 -2.68
C VAL A 237 -13.36 -12.42 -1.53
N LEU A 238 -12.73 -11.37 -1.00
CA LEU A 238 -13.32 -10.51 0.04
C LEU A 238 -14.60 -9.81 -0.47
N SER A 239 -14.65 -9.42 -1.76
CA SER A 239 -15.84 -8.78 -2.33
C SER A 239 -17.04 -9.72 -2.53
N ALA A 240 -16.77 -11.02 -2.70
CA ALA A 240 -17.80 -12.05 -2.84
C ALA A 240 -18.23 -12.67 -1.50
N TRP A 241 -17.47 -12.41 -0.43
CA TRP A 241 -17.74 -12.91 0.91
C TRP A 241 -18.68 -11.95 1.66
N GLU A 242 -19.91 -12.40 1.93
CA GLU A 242 -20.89 -11.66 2.76
C GLU A 242 -20.68 -11.91 4.27
N GLY A 243 -19.41 -12.12 4.69
CA GLY A 243 -19.01 -12.53 6.04
C GLY A 243 -18.91 -11.40 7.07
N ASP A 244 -18.34 -11.71 8.24
CA ASP A 244 -18.10 -10.73 9.31
C ASP A 244 -17.02 -9.71 8.89
N LYS A 245 -17.44 -8.46 8.72
CA LYS A 245 -16.60 -7.35 8.24
C LYS A 245 -15.31 -7.13 9.04
N ALA A 246 -15.29 -7.53 10.31
CA ALA A 246 -14.09 -7.43 11.14
C ALA A 246 -12.97 -8.38 10.67
N ASN A 247 -13.32 -9.55 10.15
CA ASN A 247 -12.37 -10.54 9.64
C ASN A 247 -11.81 -10.16 8.26
N ASP A 248 -12.62 -9.47 7.44
CA ASP A 248 -12.19 -8.93 6.14
C ASP A 248 -11.05 -7.93 6.30
N GLU A 249 -11.22 -6.99 7.24
CA GLU A 249 -10.26 -5.93 7.49
C GLU A 249 -8.95 -6.48 8.09
N GLN A 250 -9.06 -7.47 8.97
CA GLN A 250 -7.90 -8.14 9.56
C GLN A 250 -7.14 -8.98 8.53
N ALA A 251 -7.84 -9.73 7.67
CA ALA A 251 -7.25 -10.52 6.59
C ALA A 251 -6.53 -9.62 5.57
N LEU A 252 -7.17 -8.51 5.17
CA LEU A 252 -6.60 -7.54 4.25
C LEU A 252 -5.35 -6.84 4.82
N ARG A 253 -5.38 -6.45 6.11
CA ARG A 253 -4.23 -5.84 6.80
C ARG A 253 -3.04 -6.80 6.89
N GLU A 254 -3.27 -8.06 7.23
CA GLU A 254 -2.22 -9.08 7.31
C GLU A 254 -1.63 -9.38 5.93
N LEU A 255 -2.46 -9.34 4.88
CA LEU A 255 -1.99 -9.53 3.51
C LEU A 255 -1.10 -8.39 3.02
N ILE A 256 -1.51 -7.15 3.31
CA ILE A 256 -0.72 -5.95 3.01
C ILE A 256 0.62 -6.01 3.75
N ARG A 257 0.63 -6.52 4.99
CA ARG A 257 1.84 -6.74 5.77
C ARG A 257 2.77 -7.77 5.12
N LEU A 258 2.23 -8.93 4.70
CA LEU A 258 2.99 -10.00 4.03
C LEU A 258 3.49 -9.60 2.64
N ALA A 259 2.71 -8.82 1.89
CA ALA A 259 3.11 -8.26 0.60
C ALA A 259 4.26 -7.23 0.73
N LYS A 260 4.24 -6.43 1.82
CA LYS A 260 5.33 -5.49 2.14
C LYS A 260 6.61 -6.19 2.61
N GLN A 261 6.51 -7.38 3.22
CA GLN A 261 7.66 -8.13 3.72
C GLN A 261 8.47 -8.88 2.64
N ASN A 262 7.91 -9.11 1.45
CA ASN A 262 8.53 -9.97 0.41
C ASN A 262 9.14 -9.24 -0.80
N SER A 263 9.49 -7.95 -0.67
CA SER A 263 10.32 -7.11 -1.59
C SER A 263 10.35 -7.47 -3.10
N LEU A 264 9.79 -6.57 -3.95
CA LEU A 264 9.87 -6.39 -5.43
C LEU A 264 8.49 -6.56 -6.12
N ALA A 265 7.80 -5.57 -6.72
CA ALA A 265 8.17 -4.37 -7.49
C ALA A 265 8.99 -4.64 -8.77
N SER A 266 8.33 -5.14 -9.82
CA SER A 266 8.82 -4.97 -11.20
C SER A 266 7.68 -4.86 -12.21
N LEU A 267 7.49 -3.62 -12.73
CA LEU A 267 6.96 -3.22 -14.05
C LEU A 267 5.48 -3.59 -14.35
N GLY A 268 4.57 -2.73 -14.78
CA GLY A 268 4.54 -1.32 -15.20
C GLY A 268 3.11 -1.00 -15.70
N LYS A 269 2.70 0.27 -15.56
CA LYS A 269 1.53 1.00 -16.13
C LYS A 269 0.24 0.22 -16.48
N TYR A 270 -0.89 0.61 -15.86
CA TYR A 270 -2.25 0.30 -16.34
C TYR A 270 -3.19 1.53 -16.27
N GLU A 271 -4.00 1.69 -17.31
CA GLU A 271 -4.85 2.86 -17.62
C GLU A 271 -6.30 2.77 -17.09
N ALA A 272 -6.79 3.95 -16.66
CA ALA A 272 -8.12 4.57 -16.66
C ALA A 272 -9.44 3.77 -16.48
N ALA A 273 -9.58 2.52 -16.93
CA ALA A 273 -10.88 1.83 -16.89
C ALA A 273 -11.20 1.20 -15.52
N MET A 274 -10.18 0.84 -14.73
CA MET A 274 -10.33 0.32 -13.36
C MET A 274 -10.75 1.37 -12.31
N LEU A 275 -10.58 2.67 -12.62
CA LEU A 275 -10.87 3.77 -11.70
C LEU A 275 -12.36 3.98 -11.42
N THR A 276 -13.28 3.45 -12.22
CA THR A 276 -14.72 3.73 -12.01
C THR A 276 -15.38 2.77 -11.01
N ILE A 277 -14.83 1.56 -10.85
CA ILE A 277 -15.41 0.51 -9.98
C ILE A 277 -14.72 0.48 -8.60
N MET A 278 -13.40 0.73 -8.52
CA MET A 278 -12.67 0.73 -7.25
C MET A 278 -13.02 1.90 -6.31
N PHE A 279 -13.56 3.00 -6.83
CA PHE A 279 -13.82 4.22 -6.06
C PHE A 279 -15.16 4.24 -5.30
N ARG A 280 -15.92 3.13 -5.28
CA ARG A 280 -17.11 3.02 -4.42
C ARG A 280 -16.81 2.54 -2.99
N HIS A 281 -15.62 1.99 -2.69
CA HIS A 281 -15.35 1.39 -1.38
C HIS A 281 -14.03 1.73 -0.68
N ASN A 282 -13.23 2.69 -1.18
CA ASN A 282 -12.06 3.18 -0.44
C ASN A 282 -12.41 4.44 0.37
N SER A 283 -12.83 4.26 1.62
CA SER A 283 -12.94 5.34 2.62
C SER A 283 -11.84 5.28 3.68
N SER A 284 -10.63 4.83 3.33
CA SER A 284 -9.41 5.21 4.07
C SER A 284 -8.45 5.91 3.12
N SER A 285 -8.43 7.23 3.13
CA SER A 285 -7.55 8.05 2.30
C SER A 285 -6.10 7.86 2.71
N SER A 286 -5.23 7.52 1.77
CA SER A 286 -3.78 7.60 2.00
C SER A 286 -3.37 9.06 2.24
N MET A 287 -2.53 9.31 3.25
CA MET A 287 -1.95 10.62 3.56
C MET A 287 -1.41 11.31 2.30
N LYS A 288 -1.77 12.58 2.12
CA LYS A 288 -1.28 13.42 1.03
C LYS A 288 -0.29 14.45 1.55
N TYR A 289 0.69 14.81 0.73
CA TYR A 289 1.75 15.74 1.09
C TYR A 289 1.81 16.89 0.09
N ILE A 290 1.79 18.12 0.58
CA ILE A 290 1.97 19.33 -0.23
C ILE A 290 3.26 20.00 0.24
N LEU A 291 4.33 19.90 -0.53
CA LEU A 291 5.58 20.59 -0.26
C LEU A 291 5.53 22.00 -0.83
N VAL A 292 5.73 23.00 0.01
CA VAL A 292 5.81 24.42 -0.36
C VAL A 292 7.28 24.86 -0.26
N THR A 293 7.83 25.36 -1.37
CA THR A 293 9.22 25.85 -1.46
C THR A 293 9.26 27.32 -1.84
N GLY A 294 10.35 28.02 -1.52
CA GLY A 294 10.53 29.44 -1.81
C GLY A 294 11.71 29.72 -2.72
N GLY A 295 11.59 30.77 -3.53
CA GLY A 295 12.63 31.21 -4.45
C GLY A 295 12.86 32.71 -4.41
N VAL A 296 14.03 33.12 -4.92
CA VAL A 296 14.44 34.53 -5.14
C VAL A 296 14.78 35.30 -3.86
N ILE A 297 13.86 35.37 -2.89
CA ILE A 297 14.10 36.04 -1.60
C ILE A 297 13.46 35.26 -0.44
N SER A 298 14.05 35.39 0.75
CA SER A 298 13.38 35.04 2.01
C SER A 298 12.22 36.00 2.29
N GLY A 299 11.28 35.60 3.16
CA GLY A 299 10.14 36.45 3.52
C GLY A 299 9.10 36.69 2.41
N ILE A 300 9.13 35.93 1.31
CA ILE A 300 8.19 36.10 0.18
C ILE A 300 6.71 35.79 0.51
N GLY A 301 6.43 35.29 1.73
CA GLY A 301 5.09 34.92 2.18
C GLY A 301 4.76 33.43 2.04
N LYS A 302 5.76 32.54 2.15
CA LYS A 302 5.54 31.07 2.14
C LYS A 302 4.52 30.65 3.21
N GLY A 303 4.71 31.06 4.47
CA GLY A 303 3.80 30.76 5.58
C GLY A 303 2.34 31.10 5.28
N ILE A 304 2.10 32.27 4.70
CA ILE A 304 0.76 32.71 4.32
C ILE A 304 0.18 31.85 3.20
N ILE A 305 0.98 31.49 2.19
CA ILE A 305 0.55 30.61 1.10
C ILE A 305 0.26 29.19 1.62
N SER A 306 1.14 28.62 2.44
CA SER A 306 0.96 27.30 3.09
C SER A 306 -0.33 27.28 3.91
N SER A 307 -0.54 28.29 4.74
CA SER A 307 -1.76 28.46 5.56
C SER A 307 -3.02 28.60 4.72
N SER A 308 -2.94 29.36 3.61
CA SER A 308 -4.06 29.59 2.70
C SER A 308 -4.48 28.31 1.98
N ILE A 309 -3.51 27.49 1.55
CA ILE A 309 -3.78 26.16 0.98
C ILE A 309 -4.51 25.29 1.99
N GLY A 310 -4.05 25.27 3.25
CA GLY A 310 -4.70 24.47 4.29
C GLY A 310 -6.11 24.95 4.61
N THR A 311 -6.34 26.27 4.62
CA THR A 311 -7.67 26.87 4.80
C THR A 311 -8.65 26.44 3.70
N ILE A 312 -8.20 26.47 2.44
CA ILE A 312 -8.98 26.00 1.29
C ILE A 312 -9.31 24.51 1.40
N LEU A 313 -8.35 23.69 1.79
CA LEU A 313 -8.58 22.25 1.96
C LEU A 313 -9.53 21.96 3.12
N ARG A 314 -9.39 22.66 4.25
CA ARG A 314 -10.32 22.60 5.39
C ARG A 314 -11.73 23.00 4.98
N SER A 315 -11.89 24.04 4.16
CA SER A 315 -13.22 24.46 3.67
C SER A 315 -13.90 23.42 2.78
N HIS A 316 -13.14 22.43 2.28
CA HIS A 316 -13.65 21.29 1.50
C HIS A 316 -13.72 19.99 2.33
N GLY A 317 -13.54 20.08 3.65
CA GLY A 317 -13.75 18.99 4.61
C GLY A 317 -12.54 18.09 4.84
N PHE A 318 -11.36 18.47 4.36
CA PHE A 318 -10.14 17.72 4.66
C PHE A 318 -9.57 18.12 6.02
N ARG A 319 -9.11 17.14 6.78
CA ARG A 319 -8.27 17.34 7.96
C ARG A 319 -6.86 17.64 7.50
N VAL A 320 -6.33 18.78 7.93
CA VAL A 320 -5.04 19.28 7.48
C VAL A 320 -4.14 19.47 8.68
N THR A 321 -2.92 18.96 8.59
CA THR A 321 -1.81 19.25 9.50
C THR A 321 -0.69 19.98 8.74
N SER A 322 0.22 20.60 9.46
CA SER A 322 1.32 21.38 8.90
C SER A 322 2.66 21.03 9.54
N ILE A 323 3.72 21.00 8.74
CA ILE A 323 5.11 20.87 9.19
C ILE A 323 5.89 22.07 8.66
N LYS A 324 6.59 22.77 9.55
CA LYS A 324 7.60 23.77 9.18
C LYS A 324 8.98 23.14 9.24
N ILE A 325 9.76 23.34 8.20
CA ILE A 325 11.18 22.98 8.17
C ILE A 325 11.98 24.26 8.16
N ASP A 326 12.79 24.46 9.17
CA ASP A 326 13.72 25.59 9.26
C ASP A 326 15.16 25.10 9.09
N PRO A 327 15.88 25.56 8.07
CA PRO A 327 17.21 25.04 7.78
C PRO A 327 18.31 25.55 8.73
N TYR A 328 17.97 26.41 9.71
CA TYR A 328 18.94 26.86 10.74
C TYR A 328 19.38 25.73 11.67
N ILE A 329 20.55 25.90 12.30
CA ILE A 329 21.21 24.88 13.12
C ILE A 329 20.68 24.84 14.56
N ASN A 330 20.05 25.90 15.06
CA ASN A 330 19.40 25.90 16.37
C ASN A 330 18.39 24.73 16.49
N ILE A 331 18.31 24.11 17.66
CA ILE A 331 17.40 22.96 17.89
C ILE A 331 15.93 23.41 17.90
N ASP A 332 15.70 24.61 18.42
CA ASP A 332 14.42 25.27 18.58
C ASP A 332 14.62 26.80 18.48
N ALA A 333 13.51 27.55 18.53
CA ALA A 333 13.55 28.99 18.42
C ALA A 333 13.82 29.72 19.76
N GLY A 334 13.81 29.00 20.90
CA GLY A 334 13.86 29.61 22.23
C GLY A 334 15.15 30.38 22.53
N THR A 335 16.21 30.11 21.77
CA THR A 335 17.51 30.80 21.89
C THR A 335 17.66 32.02 20.96
N PHE A 336 16.71 32.29 20.08
CA PHE A 336 16.79 33.44 19.18
C PHE A 336 16.54 34.77 19.91
N SER A 337 17.20 35.81 19.40
CA SER A 337 16.81 37.18 19.69
C SER A 337 15.51 37.49 18.94
N PRO A 338 14.44 37.93 19.62
CA PRO A 338 13.18 38.28 18.96
C PRO A 338 13.31 39.43 17.94
N TYR A 339 14.40 40.21 18.02
CA TYR A 339 14.68 41.30 17.09
C TYR A 339 15.28 40.85 15.76
N GLU A 340 15.86 39.66 15.70
CA GLU A 340 16.54 39.15 14.49
C GLU A 340 15.64 38.22 13.67
N HIS A 341 14.92 37.33 14.35
CA HIS A 341 14.14 36.27 13.72
C HIS A 341 12.62 36.40 13.93
N GLY A 342 12.17 37.48 14.58
CA GLY A 342 10.77 37.67 14.94
C GLY A 342 10.42 37.02 16.28
N GLU A 343 9.13 37.07 16.65
CA GLU A 343 8.68 36.47 17.90
C GLU A 343 8.91 34.96 17.95
N VAL A 344 9.18 34.44 19.15
CA VAL A 344 9.15 33.00 19.41
C VAL A 344 7.70 32.63 19.72
N PHE A 345 7.15 31.67 18.99
CA PHE A 345 5.83 31.14 19.25
C PHE A 345 5.93 29.94 20.20
N VAL A 346 5.06 29.86 21.19
CA VAL A 346 5.07 28.77 22.19
C VAL A 346 3.81 27.92 21.98
N LEU A 347 4.00 26.64 21.69
CA LEU A 347 2.93 25.67 21.48
C LEU A 347 2.36 25.17 22.81
N ASP A 348 1.17 24.57 22.77
CA ASP A 348 0.48 24.01 23.95
C ASP A 348 1.28 22.93 24.68
N ASP A 349 2.13 22.21 23.96
CA ASP A 349 3.04 21.20 24.53
C ASP A 349 4.32 21.81 25.13
N GLY A 350 4.47 23.14 25.12
CA GLY A 350 5.63 23.88 25.59
C GLY A 350 6.78 23.96 24.59
N GLY A 351 6.58 23.57 23.32
CA GLY A 351 7.59 23.74 22.27
C GLY A 351 7.79 25.21 21.88
N GLU A 352 9.04 25.67 21.86
CA GLU A 352 9.46 27.01 21.41
C GLU A 352 9.81 26.96 19.91
N VAL A 353 8.98 27.57 19.07
CA VAL A 353 9.04 27.38 17.61
C VAL A 353 9.02 28.71 16.84
N ASP A 354 9.33 28.63 15.55
CA ASP A 354 9.23 29.75 14.63
C ASP A 354 7.80 30.32 14.54
N LEU A 355 7.69 31.63 14.31
CA LEU A 355 6.42 32.37 14.25
C LEU A 355 5.43 31.83 13.20
N ASP A 356 5.91 31.17 12.13
CA ASP A 356 5.05 30.63 11.09
C ASP A 356 4.14 29.52 11.60
N LEU A 357 4.52 28.78 12.66
CA LEU A 357 3.64 27.77 13.25
C LEU A 357 2.40 28.40 13.88
N GLY A 358 2.54 29.58 14.49
CA GLY A 358 1.40 30.33 14.99
C GLY A 358 0.46 30.76 13.85
N ASN A 359 0.99 31.07 12.66
CA ASN A 359 0.14 31.35 11.51
C ASN A 359 -0.68 30.12 11.10
N TYR A 360 -0.09 28.92 11.15
CA TYR A 360 -0.79 27.68 10.85
C TYR A 360 -1.90 27.40 11.83
N GLU A 361 -1.66 27.48 13.14
CA GLU A 361 -2.70 27.27 14.15
C GLU A 361 -3.85 28.26 13.97
N ARG A 362 -3.54 29.55 13.79
CA ARG A 362 -4.56 30.61 13.61
C ARG A 362 -5.38 30.46 12.33
N PHE A 363 -4.78 29.99 11.23
CA PHE A 363 -5.50 29.85 9.95
C PHE A 363 -6.29 28.54 9.88
N LEU A 364 -5.73 27.45 10.42
CA LEU A 364 -6.29 26.12 10.28
C LEU A 364 -7.21 25.71 11.43
N ASP A 365 -7.17 26.46 12.54
CA ASP A 365 -7.88 26.14 13.78
C ASP A 365 -7.49 24.75 14.30
N VAL A 366 -6.18 24.58 14.54
CA VAL A 366 -5.54 23.31 14.97
C VAL A 366 -4.53 23.58 16.07
N THR A 367 -4.20 22.55 16.84
CA THR A 367 -3.13 22.59 17.85
C THR A 367 -1.95 21.75 17.38
N LEU A 368 -0.86 22.43 17.01
CA LEU A 368 0.39 21.79 16.59
C LEU A 368 1.24 21.43 17.81
N HIS A 369 2.17 20.51 17.62
CA HIS A 369 3.10 20.04 18.64
C HIS A 369 4.56 20.36 18.24
N ARG A 370 5.50 20.31 19.18
CA ARG A 370 6.93 20.67 18.94
C ARG A 370 7.59 19.95 17.78
N ASP A 371 7.12 18.74 17.45
CA ASP A 371 7.62 17.93 16.34
C ASP A 371 7.14 18.41 14.96
N ASN A 372 6.12 19.28 14.87
CA ASN A 372 5.72 19.96 13.63
C ASN A 372 6.75 20.98 13.17
N ASN A 373 7.67 21.40 14.05
CA ASN A 373 8.83 22.20 13.68
C ASN A 373 10.06 21.29 13.56
N ILE A 374 10.61 21.19 12.36
CA ILE A 374 11.85 20.47 12.08
C ILE A 374 12.95 21.49 11.87
N THR A 375 14.08 21.33 12.55
CA THR A 375 15.27 22.16 12.33
C THR A 375 16.46 21.29 11.95
N THR A 376 17.48 21.89 11.33
CA THR A 376 18.75 21.18 11.07
C THR A 376 19.35 20.66 12.37
N GLY A 377 19.34 21.47 13.44
CA GLY A 377 19.82 21.07 14.76
C GLY A 377 19.12 19.84 15.32
N LYS A 378 17.79 19.83 15.27
CA LYS A 378 16.95 18.73 15.78
C LYS A 378 17.21 17.42 15.04
N ILE A 379 17.30 17.46 13.70
CA ILE A 379 17.60 16.28 12.89
C ILE A 379 19.02 15.76 13.14
N TYR A 380 20.01 16.65 13.21
CA TYR A 380 21.40 16.25 13.46
C TYR A 380 21.55 15.64 14.85
N GLN A 381 20.96 16.24 15.88
CA GLN A 381 20.94 15.67 17.22
C GLN A 381 20.32 14.28 17.24
N TYR A 382 19.16 14.09 16.60
CA TYR A 382 18.51 12.79 16.50
C TYR A 382 19.39 11.71 15.86
N VAL A 383 20.07 12.03 14.75
CA VAL A 383 20.97 11.10 14.07
C VAL A 383 22.24 10.82 14.88
N ILE A 384 22.83 11.85 15.50
CA ILE A 384 24.01 11.70 16.37
C ILE A 384 23.67 10.80 17.57
N ASP A 385 22.51 10.99 18.20
CA ASP A 385 22.08 10.18 19.33
C ASP A 385 21.85 8.71 18.93
N LYS A 386 21.25 8.45 17.75
CA LYS A 386 21.14 7.10 17.17
C LYS A 386 22.51 6.47 16.97
N GLU A 387 23.46 7.24 16.47
CA GLU A 387 24.82 6.78 16.23
C GLU A 387 25.54 6.43 17.52
N ARG A 388 25.47 7.29 18.55
CA ARG A 388 26.07 7.03 19.88
C ARG A 388 25.47 5.80 20.58
N ARG A 389 24.19 5.48 20.35
CA ARG A 389 23.54 4.25 20.85
C ARG A 389 23.94 2.99 20.10
N GLY A 390 24.58 3.11 18.94
CA GLY A 390 24.97 1.98 18.10
C GLY A 390 23.90 1.52 17.10
N ASP A 391 22.86 2.32 16.85
CA ASP A 391 21.72 1.95 15.97
C ASP A 391 22.18 1.73 14.51
N TYR A 392 23.33 2.28 14.11
CA TYR A 392 23.93 2.09 12.78
C TYR A 392 24.96 0.94 12.71
N LEU A 393 25.06 0.10 13.74
CA LEU A 393 25.91 -1.11 13.78
C LEU A 393 27.39 -0.84 13.46
N GLY A 394 27.91 0.30 13.92
CA GLY A 394 29.31 0.70 13.74
C GLY A 394 29.67 1.14 12.31
N LYS A 395 28.70 1.29 11.41
CA LYS A 395 28.92 1.81 10.05
C LYS A 395 29.05 3.34 10.05
N THR A 396 29.73 3.88 9.05
CA THR A 396 29.87 5.33 8.86
C THR A 396 28.52 5.99 8.58
N VAL A 397 28.20 7.02 9.36
CA VAL A 397 27.01 7.86 9.17
C VAL A 397 27.36 9.04 8.25
N GLN A 398 26.47 9.33 7.31
CA GLN A 398 26.63 10.32 6.23
C GLN A 398 25.33 11.08 6.01
N VAL A 399 25.39 12.27 5.40
CA VAL A 399 24.19 13.06 5.06
C VAL A 399 23.21 12.26 4.21
N VAL A 400 23.71 11.61 3.15
CA VAL A 400 22.93 10.65 2.36
C VAL A 400 23.45 9.24 2.65
N PRO A 401 22.61 8.28 3.06
CA PRO A 401 21.15 8.41 3.21
C PRO A 401 20.69 8.84 4.61
N HIS A 402 21.54 8.85 5.64
CA HIS A 402 21.08 8.86 7.05
C HIS A 402 20.33 10.13 7.48
N ILE A 403 20.80 11.32 7.10
CA ILE A 403 20.10 12.58 7.41
C ILE A 403 18.83 12.68 6.55
N THR A 404 18.92 12.34 5.26
CA THR A 404 17.76 12.36 4.36
C THR A 404 16.67 11.36 4.75
N ASP A 405 17.04 10.19 5.27
CA ASP A 405 16.10 9.18 5.77
C ASP A 405 15.48 9.65 7.08
N ALA A 406 16.26 10.24 8.01
CA ALA A 406 15.73 10.78 9.24
C ALA A 406 14.69 11.89 8.99
N ILE A 407 14.92 12.76 8.00
CA ILE A 407 13.95 13.79 7.59
C ILE A 407 12.65 13.13 7.08
N GLN A 408 12.78 12.15 6.17
CA GLN A 408 11.62 11.46 5.60
C GLN A 408 10.81 10.71 6.67
N GLU A 409 11.49 9.97 7.56
CA GLU A 409 10.86 9.27 8.69
C GLU A 409 10.14 10.23 9.64
N TRP A 410 10.74 11.39 9.91
CA TRP A 410 10.14 12.42 10.77
C TRP A 410 8.85 12.96 10.17
N VAL A 411 8.89 13.32 8.88
CA VAL A 411 7.72 13.83 8.15
C VAL A 411 6.59 12.80 8.11
N GLU A 412 6.87 11.54 7.78
CA GLU A 412 5.85 10.48 7.72
C GLU A 412 5.21 10.22 9.09
N ARG A 413 6.01 10.26 10.15
CA ARG A 413 5.52 10.07 11.52
C ARG A 413 4.63 11.23 11.95
N VAL A 414 5.11 12.46 11.80
CA VAL A 414 4.42 13.66 12.29
C VAL A 414 3.15 13.95 11.49
N ALA A 415 3.15 13.72 10.18
CA ALA A 415 1.97 13.91 9.34
C ALA A 415 0.74 13.12 9.82
N ARG A 416 0.94 12.01 10.53
CA ARG A 416 -0.13 11.14 11.04
C ARG A 416 -0.58 11.45 12.46
N ILE A 417 0.15 12.32 13.16
CA ILE A 417 -0.24 12.73 14.51
C ILE A 417 -1.43 13.67 14.39
N SER A 418 -2.47 13.41 15.18
CA SER A 418 -3.66 14.26 15.18
C SER A 418 -3.33 15.64 15.74
N VAL A 419 -3.94 16.66 15.14
CA VAL A 419 -3.84 18.08 15.53
C VAL A 419 -5.21 18.68 15.82
N ASP A 420 -6.26 17.84 15.80
CA ASP A 420 -7.64 18.19 16.06
C ASP A 420 -8.09 17.55 17.39
N GLU A 421 -9.09 18.13 18.04
CA GLU A 421 -9.63 17.63 19.31
C GLU A 421 -10.21 16.20 19.21
N ASP A 422 -10.70 15.81 18.02
CA ASP A 422 -11.30 14.50 17.76
C ASP A 422 -10.28 13.36 17.66
N GLN A 423 -8.97 13.67 17.80
CA GLN A 423 -7.86 12.72 17.76
C GLN A 423 -7.77 11.91 16.45
N ALA A 424 -8.42 12.38 15.38
CA ALA A 424 -8.39 11.71 14.10
C ALA A 424 -7.11 12.01 13.32
N GLU A 425 -6.63 11.02 12.56
CA GLU A 425 -5.50 11.20 11.66
C GLU A 425 -5.82 12.24 10.56
N PRO A 426 -4.88 13.15 10.24
CA PRO A 426 -5.06 14.10 9.14
C PRO A 426 -5.17 13.41 7.77
N ASP A 427 -5.86 14.03 6.82
CA ASP A 427 -5.92 13.55 5.44
C ASP A 427 -4.72 14.07 4.62
N ILE A 428 -4.26 15.29 4.95
CA ILE A 428 -3.26 16.05 4.19
C ILE A 428 -2.27 16.72 5.14
N CYS A 429 -0.98 16.60 4.83
CA CYS A 429 0.10 17.31 5.50
C CYS A 429 0.70 18.36 4.55
N ILE A 430 0.64 19.63 4.94
CA ILE A 430 1.33 20.72 4.25
C ILE A 430 2.71 20.84 4.87
N ILE A 431 3.74 20.85 4.04
CA ILE A 431 5.13 20.94 4.47
C ILE A 431 5.70 22.21 3.89
N GLU A 432 6.04 23.17 4.75
CA GLU A 432 6.79 24.33 4.33
C GLU A 432 8.28 24.09 4.50
N LEU A 433 9.02 24.18 3.39
CA LEU A 433 10.47 24.29 3.43
C LEU A 433 10.87 25.77 3.55
N GLY A 434 11.35 26.14 4.73
CA GLY A 434 11.97 27.42 5.04
C GLY A 434 13.23 27.70 4.20
N GLY A 435 13.77 28.91 4.33
CA GLY A 435 14.90 29.35 3.49
C GLY A 435 14.53 29.60 2.02
N THR A 436 15.56 29.65 1.17
CA THR A 436 15.43 29.83 -0.28
C THR A 436 16.10 28.64 -0.98
N ILE A 437 15.47 28.14 -2.05
CA ILE A 437 16.08 27.12 -2.90
C ILE A 437 17.40 27.66 -3.46
N GLY A 438 18.47 26.86 -3.33
CA GLY A 438 19.84 27.20 -3.72
C GLY A 438 20.79 27.37 -2.53
N ASP A 439 20.25 27.63 -1.34
CA ASP A 439 21.08 27.81 -0.14
C ASP A 439 21.62 26.47 0.38
N ILE A 440 22.90 26.47 0.81
CA ILE A 440 23.60 25.27 1.32
C ILE A 440 22.84 24.63 2.49
N GLU A 441 22.26 25.45 3.35
CA GLU A 441 21.49 25.03 4.53
C GLU A 441 20.27 24.16 4.18
N SER A 442 19.70 24.33 2.98
CA SER A 442 18.49 23.61 2.55
C SER A 442 18.79 22.34 1.74
N MET A 443 20.04 22.11 1.35
CA MET A 443 20.41 21.03 0.42
C MET A 443 20.02 19.63 0.92
N SER A 444 20.20 19.35 2.22
CA SER A 444 19.81 18.07 2.83
C SER A 444 18.30 17.83 2.76
N PHE A 445 17.49 18.86 3.03
CA PHE A 445 16.03 18.77 2.95
C PHE A 445 15.54 18.63 1.50
N VAL A 446 16.14 19.39 0.57
CA VAL A 446 15.81 19.28 -0.86
C VAL A 446 16.07 17.87 -1.37
N GLU A 447 17.22 17.27 -1.05
CA GLU A 447 17.53 15.88 -1.42
C GLU A 447 16.58 14.89 -0.72
N ALA A 448 16.24 15.12 0.55
CA ALA A 448 15.27 14.29 1.26
C ALA A 448 13.90 14.29 0.54
N PHE A 449 13.40 15.45 0.12
CA PHE A 449 12.13 15.54 -0.61
C PHE A 449 12.21 15.03 -2.05
N ARG A 450 13.39 15.16 -2.69
CA ARG A 450 13.64 14.55 -4.00
C ARG A 450 13.47 13.03 -3.92
N GLN A 451 13.90 12.38 -2.84
CA GLN A 451 13.67 10.96 -2.59
C GLN A 451 12.23 10.69 -2.13
N PHE A 452 11.69 11.56 -1.28
CA PHE A 452 10.38 11.41 -0.66
C PHE A 452 9.24 11.31 -1.68
N GLN A 453 9.26 12.13 -2.73
CA GLN A 453 8.23 12.10 -3.79
C GLN A 453 8.08 10.70 -4.42
N PHE A 454 9.16 9.90 -4.47
CA PHE A 454 9.14 8.53 -4.96
C PHE A 454 8.67 7.56 -3.87
N ARG A 455 9.08 7.78 -2.61
CA ARG A 455 8.67 6.98 -1.44
C ARG A 455 7.15 7.00 -1.26
N VAL A 456 6.52 8.18 -1.31
CA VAL A 456 5.07 8.33 -1.10
C VAL A 456 4.23 8.18 -2.37
N LYS A 457 4.89 8.07 -3.53
CA LYS A 457 4.32 8.07 -4.89
C LYS A 457 3.79 9.43 -5.33
N LYS A 458 3.78 9.63 -6.65
CA LYS A 458 3.44 10.90 -7.30
C LYS A 458 2.02 11.37 -6.94
N GLU A 459 1.04 10.48 -6.91
CA GLU A 459 -0.36 10.78 -6.59
C GLU A 459 -0.63 11.23 -5.15
N ASN A 460 0.38 11.11 -4.25
CA ASN A 460 0.30 11.56 -2.87
C ASN A 460 1.22 12.75 -2.57
N PHE A 461 1.94 13.28 -3.56
CA PHE A 461 2.89 14.37 -3.37
C PHE A 461 2.63 15.49 -4.39
N CYS A 462 2.51 16.72 -3.93
CA CYS A 462 2.37 17.92 -4.77
C CYS A 462 3.42 18.95 -4.36
N LEU A 463 4.14 19.51 -5.33
CA LEU A 463 5.12 20.57 -5.11
C LEU A 463 4.58 21.92 -5.56
N VAL A 464 4.46 22.85 -4.60
CA VAL A 464 4.12 24.25 -4.83
C VAL A 464 5.39 25.10 -4.66
N HIS A 465 5.72 25.90 -5.67
CA HIS A 465 6.87 26.80 -5.62
C HIS A 465 6.43 28.27 -5.59
N VAL A 466 6.78 28.98 -4.52
CA VAL A 466 6.49 30.39 -4.32
C VAL A 466 7.69 31.21 -4.77
N SER A 467 7.48 32.16 -5.68
CA SER A 467 8.55 32.97 -6.27
C SER A 467 8.15 34.43 -6.45
N LEU A 468 9.11 35.34 -6.28
CA LEU A 468 8.92 36.77 -6.52
C LEU A 468 9.02 37.10 -8.01
N VAL A 469 8.01 37.80 -8.54
CA VAL A 469 8.05 38.48 -9.83
C VAL A 469 8.12 39.99 -9.57
N PRO A 470 9.34 40.58 -9.53
CA PRO A 470 9.49 42.00 -9.21
C PRO A 470 9.01 42.88 -10.35
N GLN A 471 8.53 44.07 -10.00
CA GLN A 471 8.19 45.13 -10.93
C GLN A 471 8.96 46.40 -10.53
N PRO A 472 10.22 46.57 -10.99
CA PRO A 472 11.00 47.74 -10.64
C PRO A 472 10.36 49.02 -11.19
N ASN A 473 10.21 50.05 -10.35
CA ASN A 473 9.62 51.34 -10.70
C ASN A 473 10.28 52.01 -11.92
N SER A 474 11.56 51.72 -12.17
CA SER A 474 12.30 52.24 -13.33
C SER A 474 11.80 51.72 -14.67
N THR A 475 11.18 50.54 -14.69
CA THR A 475 10.69 49.89 -15.92
C THR A 475 9.18 49.68 -15.93
N ASN A 476 8.55 49.65 -14.76
CA ASN A 476 7.14 49.33 -14.55
C ASN A 476 6.68 48.02 -15.24
N GLU A 477 7.62 47.13 -15.55
CA GLU A 477 7.36 45.84 -16.19
C GLU A 477 7.67 44.70 -15.21
N HIS A 478 6.75 43.74 -15.11
CA HIS A 478 6.97 42.50 -14.36
C HIS A 478 8.12 41.70 -14.96
N LYS A 479 9.19 41.53 -14.18
CA LYS A 479 10.38 40.77 -14.60
C LYS A 479 10.24 39.32 -14.16
N THR A 480 10.01 38.43 -15.12
CA THR A 480 9.80 36.99 -14.87
C THR A 480 11.11 36.18 -14.75
N LYS A 481 12.25 36.79 -15.07
CA LYS A 481 13.56 36.13 -15.10
C LYS A 481 13.99 35.53 -13.74
N PRO A 482 13.78 36.20 -12.59
CA PRO A 482 14.09 35.61 -11.29
C PRO A 482 13.35 34.29 -11.04
N THR A 483 12.04 34.23 -11.34
CA THR A 483 11.26 32.99 -11.25
C THR A 483 11.77 31.89 -12.16
N GLN A 484 12.15 32.22 -13.41
CA GLN A 484 12.73 31.24 -14.33
C GLN A 484 14.01 30.61 -13.78
N HIS A 485 14.88 31.42 -13.17
CA HIS A 485 16.14 30.93 -12.59
C HIS A 485 15.89 30.07 -11.36
N SER A 486 14.98 30.51 -10.48
CA SER A 486 14.57 29.75 -9.30
C SER A 486 14.02 28.37 -9.65
N VAL A 487 13.12 28.29 -10.64
CA VAL A 487 12.56 27.00 -11.10
C VAL A 487 13.63 26.13 -11.78
N LYS A 488 14.55 26.73 -12.54
CA LYS A 488 15.67 26.00 -13.15
C LYS A 488 16.55 25.35 -12.08
N GLU A 489 16.84 26.05 -11.00
CA GLU A 489 17.64 25.56 -9.89
C GLU A 489 16.92 24.44 -9.12
N LEU A 490 15.65 24.65 -8.76
CA LEU A 490 14.80 23.61 -8.14
C LEU A 490 14.78 22.32 -8.96
N ARG A 491 14.65 22.43 -10.29
CA ARG A 491 14.74 21.29 -11.22
C ARG A 491 16.11 20.68 -11.31
N GLY A 492 17.17 21.48 -11.19
CA GLY A 492 18.55 21.00 -11.10
C GLY A 492 18.76 20.05 -9.91
N TYR A 493 18.01 20.26 -8.83
CA TYR A 493 17.97 19.37 -7.67
C TYR A 493 16.97 18.20 -7.79
N GLY A 494 16.34 18.01 -8.95
CA GLY A 494 15.42 16.90 -9.19
C GLY A 494 13.99 17.10 -8.66
N LEU A 495 13.62 18.33 -8.29
CA LEU A 495 12.26 18.69 -7.91
C LEU A 495 11.62 19.53 -9.02
N THR A 496 10.43 19.15 -9.49
CA THR A 496 9.70 19.90 -10.53
C THR A 496 8.39 20.42 -9.94
N PRO A 497 8.13 21.74 -9.96
CA PRO A 497 6.93 22.27 -9.36
C PRO A 497 5.69 21.85 -10.15
N ASP A 498 4.67 21.40 -9.43
CA ASP A 498 3.35 21.14 -10.01
C ASP A 498 2.54 22.46 -10.11
N LEU A 499 2.74 23.38 -9.15
CA LEU A 499 2.11 24.70 -9.09
C LEU A 499 3.16 25.80 -8.83
N ILE A 500 3.06 26.93 -9.53
CA ILE A 500 3.89 28.11 -9.28
C ILE A 500 3.01 29.25 -8.78
N ILE A 501 3.35 29.78 -7.61
CA ILE A 501 2.70 30.96 -7.03
C ILE A 501 3.65 32.15 -7.17
N CYS A 502 3.30 33.05 -8.08
CA CYS A 502 4.00 34.29 -8.33
C CYS A 502 3.50 35.39 -7.38
N ARG A 503 4.35 35.80 -6.44
CA ARG A 503 4.14 36.97 -5.59
C ARG A 503 4.64 38.22 -6.31
N SER A 504 3.85 39.30 -6.28
CA SER A 504 4.18 40.55 -6.97
C SER A 504 3.45 41.73 -6.32
N ALA A 505 3.95 42.96 -6.55
CA ALA A 505 3.31 44.16 -6.01
C ALA A 505 1.94 44.45 -6.65
N THR A 506 1.80 44.16 -7.94
CA THR A 506 0.58 44.39 -8.72
C THR A 506 0.23 43.16 -9.53
N LEU A 507 -1.03 43.02 -9.93
CA LEU A 507 -1.50 41.88 -10.72
C LEU A 507 -0.67 41.72 -12.01
N MET A 508 -0.18 40.50 -12.23
CA MET A 508 0.61 40.20 -13.42
C MET A 508 -0.25 40.17 -14.68
N PRO A 509 0.20 40.77 -15.79
CA PRO A 509 -0.47 40.66 -17.08
C PRO A 509 -0.36 39.23 -17.63
N LEU A 510 -1.32 38.84 -18.47
CA LEU A 510 -1.39 37.49 -19.06
C LEU A 510 -0.08 37.08 -19.76
N LEU A 511 0.55 38.00 -20.50
CA LEU A 511 1.81 37.77 -21.19
C LEU A 511 2.96 37.40 -20.24
N ALA A 512 3.01 37.99 -19.04
CA ALA A 512 4.02 37.65 -18.04
C ALA A 512 3.78 36.23 -17.50
N ARG A 513 2.52 35.86 -17.26
CA ARG A 513 2.12 34.51 -16.85
C ARG A 513 2.47 33.46 -17.91
N GLU A 514 2.18 33.73 -19.18
CA GLU A 514 2.52 32.85 -20.30
C GLU A 514 4.03 32.66 -20.45
N LYS A 515 4.82 33.73 -20.26
CA LYS A 515 6.29 33.61 -20.22
C LYS A 515 6.73 32.68 -19.08
N VAL A 516 6.22 32.86 -17.86
CA VAL A 516 6.56 31.97 -16.74
C VAL A 516 6.21 30.52 -17.06
N SER A 517 4.99 30.27 -17.55
CA SER A 517 4.53 28.94 -17.96
C SER A 517 5.48 28.29 -18.97
N MET A 518 5.76 28.98 -20.08
CA MET A 518 6.62 28.47 -21.15
C MET A 518 8.05 28.17 -20.68
N PHE A 519 8.67 29.07 -19.93
CA PHE A 519 10.06 28.90 -19.48
C PHE A 519 10.21 27.94 -18.30
N CYS A 520 9.20 27.82 -17.45
CA CYS A 520 9.20 26.91 -16.31
C CYS A 520 8.70 25.51 -16.66
N GLN A 521 8.07 25.34 -17.83
CA GLN A 521 7.43 24.10 -18.29
C GLN A 521 6.32 23.63 -17.36
N VAL A 522 5.48 24.58 -16.95
CA VAL A 522 4.30 24.38 -16.10
C VAL A 522 3.09 24.96 -16.84
N ASP A 523 1.95 24.27 -16.84
CA ASP A 523 0.76 24.75 -17.54
C ASP A 523 0.35 26.15 -17.08
N LYS A 524 -0.15 26.95 -18.02
CA LYS A 524 -0.51 28.36 -17.77
C LYS A 524 -1.53 28.53 -16.62
N GLU A 525 -2.38 27.53 -16.42
CA GLU A 525 -3.41 27.49 -15.37
C GLU A 525 -2.81 27.18 -14.00
N HIS A 526 -1.62 26.59 -13.97
CA HIS A 526 -0.86 26.29 -12.74
C HIS A 526 0.15 27.39 -12.40
N VAL A 527 0.11 28.53 -13.09
CA VAL A 527 0.88 29.73 -12.75
C VAL A 527 -0.08 30.77 -12.18
N ILE A 528 -0.10 30.90 -10.87
CA ILE A 528 -1.05 31.76 -10.15
C ILE A 528 -0.34 33.01 -9.66
N CYS A 529 -0.90 34.18 -9.96
CA CYS A 529 -0.40 35.45 -9.46
C CYS A 529 -1.19 35.86 -8.22
N ILE A 530 -0.51 36.02 -7.08
CA ILE A 530 -1.09 36.61 -5.89
C ILE A 530 -0.39 37.96 -5.65
N PRO A 531 -1.07 39.10 -5.90
CA PRO A 531 -0.50 40.41 -5.66
C PRO A 531 -0.43 40.74 -4.16
N ASP A 532 0.21 41.85 -3.81
CA ASP A 532 0.10 42.42 -2.47
C ASP A 532 -1.35 42.83 -2.18
N VAL A 533 -1.82 42.46 -0.99
CA VAL A 533 -3.19 42.70 -0.52
C VAL A 533 -3.14 43.45 0.81
N LYS A 534 -4.18 44.23 1.08
CA LYS A 534 -4.28 45.03 2.32
C LYS A 534 -4.42 44.18 3.58
N THR A 535 -5.00 42.99 3.44
CA THR A 535 -5.28 42.07 4.54
C THR A 535 -4.93 40.64 4.13
N LEU A 536 -4.32 39.90 5.05
CA LEU A 536 -3.92 38.50 4.84
C LEU A 536 -5.14 37.60 4.60
N PHE A 537 -6.31 37.96 5.16
CA PHE A 537 -7.56 37.21 4.98
C PHE A 537 -8.04 37.15 3.53
N ARG A 538 -7.54 38.05 2.67
CA ARG A 538 -7.87 38.04 1.23
C ARG A 538 -7.11 36.96 0.45
N VAL A 539 -5.98 36.46 0.96
CA VAL A 539 -5.11 35.54 0.22
C VAL A 539 -5.79 34.19 -0.06
N PRO A 540 -6.42 33.50 0.91
CA PRO A 540 -7.15 32.25 0.61
C PRO A 540 -8.27 32.44 -0.42
N LEU A 541 -8.98 33.57 -0.38
CA LEU A 541 -10.06 33.89 -1.33
C LEU A 541 -9.52 34.04 -2.75
N LEU A 542 -8.41 34.78 -2.93
CA LEU A 542 -7.78 34.94 -4.24
C LEU A 542 -7.25 33.61 -4.78
N MET A 543 -6.67 32.78 -3.92
CA MET A 543 -6.19 31.46 -4.31
C MET A 543 -7.34 30.54 -4.75
N GLU A 544 -8.46 30.57 -4.02
CA GLU A 544 -9.67 29.84 -4.38
C GLU A 544 -10.28 30.31 -5.70
N GLU A 545 -10.40 31.63 -5.89
CA GLU A 545 -10.88 32.26 -7.15
C GLU A 545 -10.00 31.87 -8.36
N ASN A 546 -8.71 31.62 -8.15
CA ASN A 546 -7.78 31.15 -9.18
C ASN A 546 -7.76 29.61 -9.34
N GLY A 547 -8.66 28.89 -8.66
CA GLY A 547 -8.85 27.44 -8.86
C GLY A 547 -7.81 26.56 -8.18
N VAL A 548 -7.14 27.02 -7.11
CA VAL A 548 -6.15 26.23 -6.37
C VAL A 548 -6.75 24.91 -5.86
N PHE A 549 -7.97 24.92 -5.32
CA PHE A 549 -8.62 23.69 -4.88
C PHE A 549 -8.78 22.68 -6.03
N ASN A 550 -9.31 23.12 -7.17
CA ASN A 550 -9.55 22.25 -8.33
C ASN A 550 -8.25 21.63 -8.86
N PHE A 551 -7.17 22.41 -8.85
CA PHE A 551 -5.84 21.92 -9.18
C PHE A 551 -5.39 20.83 -8.19
N LEU A 552 -5.44 21.11 -6.89
CA LEU A 552 -4.99 20.17 -5.85
C LEU A 552 -5.85 18.91 -5.82
N SER A 553 -7.17 19.02 -6.00
CA SER A 553 -8.08 17.89 -6.03
C SER A 553 -7.78 16.97 -7.20
N THR A 554 -7.48 17.54 -8.36
CA THR A 554 -7.06 16.77 -9.54
C THR A 554 -5.68 16.16 -9.33
N ARG A 555 -4.71 16.93 -8.82
CA ARG A 555 -3.32 16.50 -8.69
C ARG A 555 -3.10 15.42 -7.63
N LEU A 556 -3.88 15.45 -6.55
CA LEU A 556 -3.76 14.54 -5.39
C LEU A 556 -4.91 13.53 -5.31
N HIS A 557 -5.80 13.51 -6.32
CA HIS A 557 -7.01 12.66 -6.37
C HIS A 557 -7.89 12.83 -5.12
N LEU A 558 -8.14 14.08 -4.72
CA LEU A 558 -8.96 14.39 -3.56
C LEU A 558 -10.45 14.35 -3.97
N MET A 559 -11.23 13.55 -3.25
CA MET A 559 -12.69 13.52 -3.39
C MET A 559 -13.32 14.49 -2.37
N PRO A 560 -14.14 15.46 -2.79
CA PRO A 560 -14.82 16.35 -1.85
C PRO A 560 -15.65 15.55 -0.85
N LYS A 561 -15.49 15.81 0.46
CA LYS A 561 -16.28 15.10 1.48
C LYS A 561 -17.73 15.59 1.43
N SER A 562 -18.72 14.72 1.65
CA SER A 562 -20.14 15.09 1.49
C SER A 562 -20.68 16.07 2.55
N ASN A 563 -19.98 16.26 3.67
CA ASN A 563 -20.42 17.05 4.83
C ASN A 563 -19.42 18.17 5.22
N TYR A 564 -18.92 18.98 4.27
CA TYR A 564 -18.04 20.10 4.63
C TYR A 564 -18.77 21.43 4.87
N ASP A 565 -18.26 22.22 5.81
CA ASP A 565 -18.79 23.53 6.16
C ASP A 565 -18.49 24.57 5.07
N ARG A 566 -19.46 24.79 4.18
CA ARG A 566 -19.40 25.84 3.15
C ARG A 566 -19.33 27.26 3.73
N SER A 567 -19.62 27.44 5.02
CA SER A 567 -19.59 28.75 5.67
C SER A 567 -18.17 29.24 5.96
N LEU A 568 -17.15 28.37 5.97
CA LEU A 568 -15.78 28.80 6.29
C LEU A 568 -15.30 29.89 5.34
N MET A 569 -15.42 29.70 4.03
CA MET A 569 -15.00 30.72 3.05
C MET A 569 -15.86 32.00 3.09
N ILE A 570 -17.09 31.90 3.59
CA ILE A 570 -17.94 33.08 3.85
C ILE A 570 -17.36 33.87 5.04
N LYS A 571 -17.01 33.20 6.15
CA LYS A 571 -16.35 33.84 7.31
C LYS A 571 -15.04 34.52 6.92
N TRP A 572 -14.22 33.88 6.06
CA TRP A 572 -12.99 34.48 5.54
C TRP A 572 -13.27 35.71 4.67
N ARG A 573 -14.35 35.70 3.87
CA ARG A 573 -14.79 36.88 3.13
C ARG A 573 -15.19 38.02 4.05
N ASP A 574 -15.98 37.73 5.08
CA ASP A 574 -16.39 38.72 6.07
C ASP A 574 -15.17 39.33 6.80
N LEU A 575 -14.17 38.51 7.15
CA LEU A 575 -12.91 38.98 7.75
C LEU A 575 -12.06 39.83 6.80
N ALA A 576 -12.12 39.55 5.50
CA ALA A 576 -11.38 40.32 4.49
C ALA A 576 -12.03 41.67 4.15
N GLU A 577 -13.34 41.81 4.40
CA GLU A 577 -14.13 43.01 4.13
C GLU A 577 -14.29 43.96 5.33
N ARG A 578 -14.04 43.45 6.55
CA ARG A 578 -13.91 44.25 7.78
C ARG A 578 -12.60 45.03 7.79
#